data_AF-A0A2D9CDN6-F1
#
_entry.id   AF-A0A2D9CDN6-F1
#
_cell.length_a   1.000
_cell.length_b   1.000
_cell.length_c   1.000
_cell.angle_alpha   90.00
_cell.angle_beta   90.00
_cell.angle_gamma   90.00
#
_symmetry.space_group_name_H-M   'P 1'
#
loop_
_entity.id
_entity.type
_entity.pdbx_description
1 polymer ?
#
loop_
_entity_poly.entity_id
_entity_poly.type
_entity_poly.pdbx_seq_one_letter_code
_entity_poly.pdbx_strand_id
1 'polypeptide(L)'
;MAITYKWNINQMNAHIQAEGEDNVIYTVHWTYLGSEESGGQEYEANQIGVQSFQYKSGEPFIPYENTEAFENVVIGWLEGALDIPSMQSSIEAQIQKQITPINEDLYFTWQNPPIPPVE
;
A
#
# COMPACT_ATOMS: atom_id res chain seq x y z
N MET A 1 7.22 15.87 10.04
CA MET A 1 5.82 16.02 10.52
C MET A 1 5.32 14.67 11.01
N ALA A 2 4.02 14.47 11.29
CA ALA A 2 3.50 13.12 11.47
C ALA A 2 3.37 12.42 10.10
N ILE A 3 3.68 11.12 10.03
CA ILE A 3 3.50 10.33 8.81
C ILE A 3 2.00 10.18 8.53
N THR A 4 1.59 10.44 7.30
CA THR A 4 0.24 10.14 6.80
C THR A 4 0.26 8.80 6.08
N TYR A 5 -0.70 7.93 6.40
CA TYR A 5 -0.80 6.62 5.76
C TYR A 5 -2.01 6.55 4.83
N LYS A 6 -1.85 5.86 3.70
CA LYS A 6 -2.90 5.69 2.69
C LYS A 6 -2.87 4.28 2.11
N TRP A 7 -4.05 3.67 2.05
CA TRP A 7 -4.27 2.44 1.28
C TRP A 7 -4.53 2.74 -0.20
N ASN A 8 -4.11 1.82 -1.05
CA ASN A 8 -4.50 1.75 -2.45
C ASN A 8 -4.85 0.29 -2.77
N ILE A 9 -6.10 0.05 -3.15
CA ILE A 9 -6.57 -1.26 -3.61
C ILE A 9 -6.28 -1.38 -5.10
N ASN A 10 -5.16 -2.04 -5.44
CA ASN A 10 -4.67 -2.10 -6.81
C ASN A 10 -5.55 -3.00 -7.70
N GLN A 11 -6.00 -4.12 -7.16
CA GLN A 11 -6.80 -5.11 -7.88
C GLN A 11 -7.53 -6.04 -6.89
N MET A 12 -8.71 -6.51 -7.26
CA MET A 12 -9.39 -7.61 -6.58
C MET A 12 -9.66 -8.74 -7.56
N ASN A 13 -9.41 -9.98 -7.14
CA ASN A 13 -9.81 -11.17 -7.89
C ASN A 13 -11.00 -11.83 -7.20
N ALA A 14 -12.03 -12.11 -7.99
CA ALA A 14 -13.28 -12.69 -7.54
C ALA A 14 -13.65 -13.93 -8.35
N HIS A 15 -14.32 -14.88 -7.71
CA HIS A 15 -15.03 -15.94 -8.41
C HIS A 15 -16.29 -15.34 -9.04
N ILE A 16 -16.59 -15.71 -10.29
CA ILE A 16 -17.84 -15.30 -10.94
C ILE A 16 -19.03 -15.74 -10.08
N GLN A 17 -19.00 -16.99 -9.61
CA GLN A 17 -19.92 -17.55 -8.61
C GLN A 17 -19.17 -18.44 -7.61
N ALA A 18 -19.51 -18.33 -6.33
CA ALA A 18 -19.05 -19.24 -5.28
C ALA A 18 -20.03 -19.22 -4.09
N GLU A 19 -20.27 -20.37 -3.46
CA GLU A 19 -21.11 -20.47 -2.24
C GLU A 19 -22.53 -19.86 -2.39
N GLY A 20 -23.05 -19.79 -3.62
CA GLY A 20 -24.36 -19.20 -3.92
C GLY A 20 -24.37 -17.71 -4.21
N GLU A 21 -23.22 -17.03 -4.16
CA GLU A 21 -23.07 -15.60 -4.38
C GLU A 21 -22.26 -15.30 -5.66
N ASP A 22 -22.54 -14.16 -6.29
CA ASP A 22 -21.81 -13.65 -7.45
C ASP A 22 -20.64 -12.74 -7.03
N ASN A 23 -19.55 -12.70 -7.80
CA ASN A 23 -18.40 -11.82 -7.57
C ASN A 23 -17.75 -11.96 -6.17
N VAL A 24 -17.61 -13.19 -5.70
CA VAL A 24 -17.00 -13.49 -4.39
C VAL A 24 -15.48 -13.22 -4.46
N ILE A 25 -15.04 -12.13 -3.84
CA ILE A 25 -13.63 -11.74 -3.78
C ILE A 25 -12.85 -12.75 -2.94
N TYR A 26 -11.77 -13.29 -3.50
CA TYR A 26 -10.89 -14.23 -2.81
C TYR A 26 -9.44 -13.74 -2.69
N THR A 27 -9.07 -12.68 -3.43
CA THR A 27 -7.73 -12.08 -3.35
C THR A 27 -7.80 -10.57 -3.52
N VAL A 28 -7.10 -9.83 -2.66
CA VAL A 28 -6.94 -8.37 -2.73
C VAL A 28 -5.45 -8.03 -2.88
N HIS A 29 -5.11 -7.29 -3.92
CA HIS A 29 -3.79 -6.72 -4.16
C HIS A 29 -3.79 -5.28 -3.64
N TRP A 30 -2.81 -4.95 -2.81
CA TRP A 30 -2.80 -3.67 -2.09
C TRP A 30 -1.42 -3.03 -2.06
N THR A 31 -1.43 -1.71 -1.92
CA THR A 31 -0.28 -0.89 -1.58
C THR A 31 -0.63 -0.06 -0.35
N TYR A 32 0.26 -0.05 0.65
CA TYR A 32 0.17 0.77 1.84
C TYR A 32 1.30 1.78 1.83
N LEU A 33 0.96 3.06 1.63
CA LEU A 33 1.88 4.18 1.48
C LEU A 33 1.94 4.96 2.80
N GLY A 34 3.13 5.36 3.22
CA GLY A 34 3.34 6.42 4.20
C GLY A 34 4.10 7.58 3.59
N SER A 35 3.71 8.80 3.91
CA SER A 35 4.42 10.02 3.51
C SER A 35 4.62 10.99 4.66
N GLU A 36 5.75 11.69 4.66
CA GLU A 36 6.10 12.72 5.63
C GLU A 36 6.77 13.90 4.92
N GLU A 37 6.34 15.12 5.23
CA GLU A 37 7.08 16.33 4.88
C GLU A 37 8.06 16.70 6.01
N SER A 38 9.33 16.86 5.66
CA SER A 38 10.40 17.28 6.58
C SER A 38 11.44 18.12 5.84
N GLY A 39 11.85 19.25 6.43
CA GLY A 39 12.88 20.11 5.82
C GLY A 39 12.53 20.71 4.45
N GLY A 40 11.24 20.77 4.09
CA GLY A 40 10.79 21.23 2.76
C GLY A 40 10.89 20.17 1.66
N GLN A 41 11.13 18.91 2.02
CA GLN A 41 11.12 17.75 1.12
C GLN A 41 10.06 16.74 1.57
N GLU A 42 9.39 16.12 0.61
CA GLU A 42 8.49 14.99 0.85
C GLU A 42 9.29 13.68 0.83
N TYR A 43 9.07 12.85 1.84
CA TYR A 43 9.65 11.52 1.96
C TYR A 43 8.53 10.50 1.96
N GLU A 44 8.72 9.41 1.24
CA GLU A 44 7.72 8.36 1.13
C GLU A 44 8.34 6.97 1.23
N ALA A 45 7.55 6.05 1.78
CA ALA A 45 7.85 4.63 1.75
C ALA A 45 6.54 3.86 1.59
N ASN A 46 6.61 2.69 0.98
CA ASN A 46 5.43 1.86 0.79
C ASN A 46 5.72 0.39 1.05
N GLN A 47 4.65 -0.35 1.29
CA GLN A 47 4.63 -1.80 1.20
C GLN A 47 3.56 -2.23 0.21
N ILE A 48 3.82 -3.33 -0.48
CA ILE A 48 2.88 -3.96 -1.39
C ILE A 48 2.62 -5.38 -0.93
N GLY A 49 1.43 -5.89 -1.22
CA GLY A 49 1.12 -7.27 -0.88
C GLY A 49 -0.14 -7.79 -1.53
N VAL A 50 -0.38 -9.06 -1.25
CA VAL A 50 -1.54 -9.80 -1.71
C VAL A 50 -2.12 -10.51 -0.49
N GLN A 51 -3.40 -10.28 -0.22
CA GLN A 51 -4.12 -10.93 0.86
C GLN A 51 -5.23 -11.80 0.29
N SER A 52 -5.23 -13.09 0.64
CA SER A 52 -6.31 -14.01 0.29
C SER A 52 -7.39 -14.02 1.36
N PHE A 53 -8.64 -14.11 0.91
CA PHE A 53 -9.84 -14.22 1.74
C PHE A 53 -10.66 -15.42 1.28
N GLN A 54 -11.43 -15.99 2.21
CA GLN A 54 -12.35 -17.09 1.91
C GLN A 54 -13.71 -16.75 2.47
N TYR A 55 -14.69 -16.57 1.58
CA TYR A 55 -16.09 -16.47 1.97
C TYR A 55 -16.62 -17.84 2.38
N LYS A 56 -17.46 -17.86 3.41
CA LYS A 56 -18.20 -19.05 3.85
C LYS A 56 -19.69 -18.74 3.87
N SER A 57 -20.48 -19.61 3.25
CA SER A 57 -21.93 -19.46 3.26
C SER A 57 -22.46 -19.33 4.69
N GLY A 58 -23.29 -18.30 4.93
CA GLY A 58 -23.83 -17.94 6.24
C GLY A 58 -23.12 -16.78 6.93
N GLU A 59 -21.96 -16.34 6.44
CA GLU A 59 -21.35 -15.06 6.85
C GLU A 59 -22.00 -13.89 6.07
N PRO A 60 -21.99 -12.66 6.62
CA PRO A 60 -22.48 -11.49 5.88
C PRO A 60 -21.75 -11.31 4.55
N PHE A 61 -22.48 -11.40 3.45
CA PHE A 61 -21.94 -11.14 2.11
C PHE A 61 -22.10 -9.66 1.75
N ILE A 62 -21.02 -9.04 1.30
CA ILE A 62 -21.04 -7.67 0.78
C ILE A 62 -20.69 -7.75 -0.71
N PRO A 63 -21.65 -7.51 -1.62
CA PRO A 63 -21.39 -7.59 -3.05
C PRO A 63 -20.41 -6.50 -3.47
N TYR A 64 -19.62 -6.79 -4.51
CA TYR A 64 -18.75 -5.79 -5.11
C TYR A 64 -19.55 -4.60 -5.62
N GLU A 65 -19.12 -3.40 -5.23
CA GLU A 65 -19.59 -2.15 -5.78
C GLU A 65 -18.40 -1.27 -6.18
N ASN A 66 -18.53 -0.56 -7.31
CA ASN A 66 -17.53 0.40 -7.75
C ASN A 66 -17.71 1.75 -7.02
N THR A 67 -17.53 1.76 -5.71
CA THR A 67 -17.73 2.93 -4.85
C THR A 67 -16.62 3.05 -3.79
N GLU A 68 -16.34 4.28 -3.35
CA GLU A 68 -15.42 4.54 -2.23
C GLU A 68 -15.91 3.91 -0.92
N ALA A 69 -17.23 3.76 -0.74
CA ALA A 69 -17.80 3.07 0.41
C ALA A 69 -17.39 1.60 0.43
N PHE A 70 -17.41 0.93 -0.72
CA PHE A 70 -16.96 -0.45 -0.83
C PHE A 70 -15.43 -0.58 -0.68
N GLU A 71 -14.65 0.38 -1.20
CA GLU A 71 -13.21 0.42 -0.96
C GLU A 71 -12.87 0.43 0.54
N ASN A 72 -13.59 1.23 1.34
CA ASN A 72 -13.42 1.26 2.80
C ASN A 72 -13.77 -0.08 3.48
N VAL A 73 -14.74 -0.82 2.95
CA VAL A 73 -15.04 -2.18 3.43
C VAL A 73 -13.84 -3.11 3.19
N VAL A 74 -13.25 -3.06 1.99
CA VAL A 74 -12.08 -3.86 1.63
C VAL A 74 -10.86 -3.49 2.48
N ILE A 75 -10.66 -2.19 2.74
CA ILE A 75 -9.63 -1.71 3.68
C ILE A 75 -9.84 -2.30 5.07
N GLY A 76 -11.08 -2.31 5.58
CA GLY A 76 -11.41 -2.94 6.86
C GLY A 76 -11.07 -4.44 6.90
N TRP A 77 -11.20 -5.17 5.80
CA TRP A 77 -10.76 -6.57 5.72
C TRP A 77 -9.24 -6.70 5.83
N LEU A 78 -8.48 -5.82 5.17
CA LEU A 78 -7.02 -5.79 5.24
C LEU A 78 -6.55 -5.43 6.66
N GLU A 79 -7.15 -4.43 7.29
CA GLU A 79 -6.83 -4.00 8.66
C GLU A 79 -7.13 -5.10 9.70
N GLY A 80 -8.12 -5.95 9.46
CA GLY A 80 -8.40 -7.11 10.30
C GLY A 80 -7.46 -8.30 10.07
N ALA A 81 -6.79 -8.37 8.92
CA ALA A 81 -5.96 -9.51 8.51
C ALA A 81 -4.45 -9.25 8.66
N LEU A 82 -4.00 -8.00 8.55
CA LEU A 82 -2.59 -7.61 8.51
C LEU A 82 -2.15 -6.94 9.82
N ASP A 83 -0.85 -7.05 10.14
CA ASP A 83 -0.25 -6.38 11.29
C ASP A 83 0.07 -4.92 10.95
N ILE A 84 -0.95 -4.05 11.02
CA ILE A 84 -0.84 -2.63 10.69
C ILE A 84 0.23 -1.92 11.53
N PRO A 85 0.33 -2.10 12.85
CA PRO A 85 1.40 -1.50 13.65
C PRO A 85 2.80 -1.88 13.16
N SER A 86 3.03 -3.15 12.80
CA SER A 86 4.33 -3.59 12.26
C SER A 86 4.61 -2.96 10.89
N MET A 87 3.60 -2.89 10.01
CA MET A 87 3.74 -2.25 8.70
C MET A 87 4.07 -0.76 8.83
N GLN A 88 3.36 -0.03 9.68
CA GLN A 88 3.62 1.38 9.97
C GLN A 88 5.03 1.58 10.53
N SER A 89 5.45 0.77 11.51
CA SER A 89 6.80 0.84 12.08
C SER A 89 7.90 0.62 11.03
N SER A 90 7.67 -0.29 10.07
CA SER A 90 8.61 -0.52 8.97
C SER A 90 8.66 0.64 8.00
N ILE A 91 7.52 1.25 7.65
CA ILE A 91 7.44 2.40 6.75
C ILE A 91 8.11 3.62 7.41
N GLU A 92 7.83 3.86 8.70
CA GLU A 92 8.46 4.91 9.48
C GLU A 92 9.99 4.74 9.50
N ALA A 93 10.49 3.54 9.79
CA ALA A 93 11.92 3.27 9.78
C ALA A 93 12.57 3.52 8.40
N GLN A 94 11.86 3.27 7.30
CA GLN A 94 12.34 3.56 5.94
C GLN A 94 12.37 5.07 5.66
N ILE A 95 11.33 5.81 6.04
CA ILE A 95 11.27 7.27 5.91
C ILE A 95 12.38 7.92 6.74
N GLN A 96 12.60 7.49 7.98
CA GLN A 96 13.65 8.04 8.84
C GLN A 96 15.06 7.81 8.28
N LYS A 97 15.30 6.70 7.58
CA LYS A 97 16.57 6.48 6.86
C LYS A 97 16.77 7.43 5.69
N GLN A 98 15.70 7.92 5.07
CA GLN A 98 15.77 8.93 4.01
C GLN A 98 15.98 10.34 4.58
N ILE A 99 15.35 10.65 5.71
CA ILE A 99 15.51 11.95 6.40
C ILE A 99 16.91 12.09 7.00
N THR A 100 17.39 11.03 7.65
CA THR A 100 18.71 11.01 8.32
C THR A 100 19.58 9.91 7.72
N PRO A 101 20.07 10.07 6.48
CA PRO A 101 20.91 9.07 5.85
C PRO A 101 22.26 9.02 6.57
N ILE A 102 22.60 7.84 7.10
CA ILE A 102 23.90 7.59 7.75
C ILE A 102 24.94 6.98 6.79
N ASN A 103 24.50 6.59 5.59
CA ASN A 103 25.34 6.02 4.54
C ASN A 103 25.30 6.95 3.32
N GLU A 104 26.44 7.06 2.64
CA GLU A 104 26.59 7.77 1.38
C GLU A 104 26.95 6.74 0.29
N ASP A 105 26.16 6.71 -0.78
CA ASP A 105 26.52 5.94 -1.97
C ASP A 105 27.44 6.80 -2.85
N LEU A 106 28.68 6.35 -3.04
CA LEU A 106 29.66 7.04 -3.87
C LEU A 106 29.65 6.47 -5.29
N TYR A 107 29.47 7.35 -6.27
CA TYR A 107 29.49 7.00 -7.69
C TYR A 107 30.60 7.75 -8.43
N PHE A 108 31.21 7.11 -9.43
CA PHE A 108 32.11 7.81 -10.33
C PHE A 108 31.33 8.75 -11.24
N THR A 109 31.61 10.05 -11.14
CA THR A 109 30.85 11.11 -11.82
C THR A 109 30.89 11.02 -13.36
N TRP A 110 31.89 10.34 -13.93
CA TRP A 110 31.98 10.10 -15.39
C TRP A 110 31.16 8.89 -15.87
N GLN A 111 30.62 8.07 -14.96
CA GLN A 111 29.74 6.94 -15.31
C GLN A 111 28.25 7.33 -15.25
N ASN A 112 27.92 8.44 -14.59
CA ASN A 112 26.57 9.00 -14.50
C ASN A 112 26.60 10.50 -14.81
N PRO A 113 26.82 10.91 -16.07
CA PRO A 113 26.91 12.32 -16.43
C PRO A 113 25.60 13.05 -16.10
N PRO A 114 25.66 14.31 -15.62
CA PRO A 114 24.46 15.09 -15.33
C PRO A 114 23.62 15.24 -16.61
N ILE A 115 22.30 15.14 -16.47
CA ILE A 115 21.36 15.42 -17.56
C ILE A 115 21.54 16.90 -17.93
N PRO A 116 21.88 17.23 -19.20
CA PRO A 116 22.03 18.62 -19.58
C PRO A 116 20.72 19.39 -19.36
N PRO A 117 20.78 20.69 -19.01
CA PRO A 117 19.58 21.51 -18.85
C PRO A 117 18.74 21.45 -20.13
N VAL A 118 17.43 21.24 -19.98
CA VAL A 118 16.48 21.41 -21.09
C VAL A 118 16.39 22.91 -21.36
N GLU A 119 16.74 23.33 -22.57
CA GLU A 119 16.64 24.72 -23.06
C GLU A 119 15.19 25.12 -23.37
#